data_AF-Q3YAR4-F1
#
_entry.id   AF-Q3YAR4-F1
#
_cell.length_a   1.000
_cell.length_b   1.000
_cell.length_c   1.000
_cell.angle_alpha   90.00
_cell.angle_beta   90.00
_cell.angle_gamma   90.00
#
_symmetry.space_group_name_H-M   'P 1'
#
loop_
_entity.id
_entity.type
_entity.pdbx_description
1 polymer ?
#
loop_
_entity_poly.entity_id
_entity_poly.type
_entity_poly.pdbx_seq_one_letter_code
_entity_poly.pdbx_strand_id
1 'polypeptide(L)'
;LFPSLEEGGLATYRTAIVQNQHLAMLAKKLELDRFMLYAHGPDLCRESDLRHAMANCFEALIGAVYLEGSLEEAKQLFGRLLFNDPDLREVWLNYPLHPLQLQEPNTDRQLIETSPVLQKLTEFEEAIGVIFTHVRLLARAFTLRTVGFNHLTLGHNQRMEFLGDSIMQLVATE
;
A
#
# COMPACT_ATOMS: atom_id res chain seq x y z
N LEU A 1 -1.73 -9.16 -2.86
CA LEU A 1 -0.62 -10.07 -3.24
C LEU A 1 -0.31 -11.11 -2.15
N PHE A 2 0.01 -10.72 -0.90
CA PHE A 2 0.44 -11.67 0.14
C PHE A 2 -0.53 -11.75 1.33
N PRO A 3 -1.65 -12.47 1.25
CA PRO A 3 -2.64 -12.55 2.32
C PRO A 3 -2.19 -13.36 3.55
N SER A 4 -1.17 -14.21 3.42
CA SER A 4 -0.68 -15.07 4.51
C SER A 4 0.61 -14.56 5.17
N LEU A 5 1.21 -13.49 4.63
CA LEU A 5 2.46 -12.93 5.15
C LEU A 5 2.17 -11.96 6.30
N GLU A 6 2.98 -12.06 7.35
CA GLU A 6 2.91 -11.16 8.51
C GLU A 6 3.50 -9.77 8.21
N GLU A 7 3.25 -8.81 9.10
CA GLU A 7 3.74 -7.43 8.97
C GLU A 7 5.26 -7.38 8.78
N GLY A 8 6.05 -8.14 9.54
CA GLY A 8 7.51 -8.10 9.43
C GLY A 8 8.03 -8.41 8.02
N GLY A 9 7.42 -9.38 7.34
CA GLY A 9 7.73 -9.68 5.95
C GLY A 9 7.31 -8.56 5.00
N LEU A 10 6.12 -7.99 5.20
CA LEU A 10 5.62 -6.87 4.40
C LEU A 10 6.48 -5.61 4.56
N ALA A 11 6.88 -5.28 5.79
CA ALA A 11 7.76 -4.17 6.10
C ALA A 11 9.15 -4.35 5.47
N THR A 12 9.67 -5.57 5.48
CA THR A 12 10.95 -5.92 4.81
C THR A 12 10.86 -5.68 3.30
N TYR A 13 9.80 -6.18 2.64
CA TYR A 13 9.60 -5.93 1.21
C TYR A 13 9.39 -4.45 0.90
N ARG A 14 8.56 -3.74 1.67
CA ARG A 14 8.35 -2.29 1.51
C ARG A 14 9.68 -1.55 1.56
N THR A 15 10.48 -1.78 2.60
CA THR A 15 11.77 -1.10 2.82
C THR A 15 12.75 -1.38 1.67
N ALA A 16 12.82 -2.62 1.19
CA ALA A 16 13.68 -2.98 0.05
C ALA A 16 13.26 -2.27 -1.24
N ILE A 17 11.95 -2.13 -1.49
CA ILE A 17 11.40 -1.51 -2.71
C ILE A 17 11.57 0.01 -2.68
N VAL A 18 11.32 0.66 -1.54
CA VAL A 18 11.35 2.13 -1.43
C VAL A 18 12.71 2.69 -1.02
N GLN A 19 13.75 1.85 -1.00
CA GLN A 19 15.10 2.31 -0.67
C GLN A 19 15.66 3.21 -1.79
N ASN A 20 16.29 4.34 -1.43
CA ASN A 20 16.90 5.29 -2.36
C ASN A 20 17.78 4.65 -3.45
N GLN A 21 18.55 3.61 -3.11
CA GLN A 21 19.39 2.91 -4.09
C GLN A 21 18.55 2.23 -5.19
N HIS A 22 17.43 1.63 -4.80
CA HIS A 22 16.51 1.00 -5.75
C HIS A 22 15.74 2.05 -6.56
N LEU A 23 15.27 3.13 -5.94
CA LEU A 23 14.60 4.22 -6.65
C LEU A 23 15.53 4.90 -7.67
N ALA A 24 16.81 5.10 -7.35
CA ALA A 24 17.79 5.60 -8.31
C ALA A 24 17.97 4.66 -9.51
N MET A 25 17.94 3.35 -9.30
CA MET A 25 17.97 2.36 -10.39
C MET A 25 16.72 2.44 -11.28
N LEU A 26 15.53 2.62 -10.67
CA LEU A 26 14.29 2.83 -11.43
C LEU A 26 14.30 4.15 -12.20
N ALA A 27 14.78 5.23 -11.59
CA ALA A 27 14.98 6.53 -12.22
C ALA A 27 15.88 6.43 -13.47
N LYS A 28 16.93 5.60 -13.40
CA LYS A 28 17.84 5.38 -14.53
C LYS A 28 17.16 4.70 -15.72
N LYS A 29 16.15 3.84 -15.50
CA LYS A 29 15.36 3.23 -16.59
C LYS A 29 14.58 4.27 -17.41
N LEU A 30 14.26 5.41 -16.80
CA LEU A 30 13.63 6.56 -17.46
C LEU A 30 14.65 7.57 -18.00
N GLU A 31 15.95 7.30 -17.85
CA GLU A 31 17.03 8.24 -18.19
C GLU A 31 16.86 9.63 -17.54
N LEU A 32 16.32 9.70 -16.32
CA LEU A 32 16.02 10.98 -15.66
C LEU A 32 17.23 11.91 -15.55
N ASP A 33 18.44 11.37 -15.45
CA ASP A 33 19.68 12.13 -15.39
C ASP A 33 19.91 13.03 -16.62
N ARG A 34 19.29 12.72 -17.75
CA ARG A 34 19.37 13.54 -18.98
C ARG A 34 18.40 14.72 -19.00
N PHE A 35 17.35 14.66 -18.19
CA PHE A 35 16.25 15.64 -18.17
C PHE A 35 16.24 16.48 -16.89
N MET A 36 16.88 16.00 -15.82
CA MET A 36 17.01 16.72 -14.57
C MET A 36 17.75 18.05 -14.74
N LEU A 37 17.19 19.10 -14.14
CA LEU A 37 17.84 20.42 -14.04
C LEU A 37 18.91 20.39 -12.94
N TYR A 38 20.00 19.65 -13.18
CA TYR A 38 21.08 19.46 -12.22
C TYR A 38 22.17 20.52 -12.38
N ALA A 39 22.23 21.47 -11.44
CA ALA A 39 23.27 22.49 -11.42
C ALA A 39 24.63 21.88 -11.03
N HIS A 40 25.65 22.12 -11.85
CA HIS A 40 27.01 21.71 -11.55
C HIS A 40 27.63 22.68 -10.54
N GLY A 41 27.66 22.29 -9.27
CA GLY A 41 28.56 22.92 -8.31
C GLY A 41 29.97 22.31 -8.42
N PRO A 42 31.04 23.09 -8.19
CA PRO A 42 32.42 22.61 -8.30
C PRO A 42 32.75 21.40 -7.40
N ASP A 43 31.98 21.19 -6.33
CA ASP A 43 32.11 20.06 -5.39
C ASP A 43 31.02 18.99 -5.53
N LEU A 44 30.00 19.17 -6.40
CA LEU A 44 28.81 18.31 -6.53
C LEU A 44 28.97 17.14 -7.51
N CYS A 45 30.21 16.73 -7.78
CA CYS A 45 30.55 15.79 -8.85
C CYS A 45 30.79 14.35 -8.36
N ARG A 46 30.12 13.92 -7.28
CA ARG A 46 30.16 12.51 -6.85
C ARG A 46 28.99 11.74 -7.43
N GLU A 47 29.27 10.54 -7.92
CA GLU A 47 28.24 9.63 -8.45
C GLU A 47 27.16 9.30 -7.42
N SER A 48 27.52 9.25 -6.13
CA SER A 48 26.56 9.09 -5.03
C SER A 48 25.51 10.19 -5.02
N ASP A 49 25.94 11.44 -5.19
CA ASP A 49 25.10 12.62 -5.03
C ASP A 49 24.11 12.70 -6.20
N LEU A 50 24.58 12.37 -7.41
CA LEU A 50 23.72 12.24 -8.58
C LEU A 50 22.68 11.13 -8.39
N ARG A 51 23.07 9.95 -7.90
CA ARG A 51 22.11 8.85 -7.65
C ARG A 51 21.05 9.24 -6.60
N HIS A 52 21.45 9.92 -5.54
CA HIS A 52 20.52 10.45 -4.54
C HIS A 52 19.57 11.49 -5.15
N ALA A 53 20.08 12.43 -5.94
CA ALA A 53 19.24 13.41 -6.63
C ALA A 53 18.26 12.74 -7.61
N MET A 54 18.67 11.68 -8.31
CA MET A 54 17.81 10.90 -9.20
C MET A 54 16.69 10.19 -8.45
N ALA A 55 16.97 9.59 -7.29
CA ALA A 55 15.95 8.96 -6.45
C ALA A 55 14.90 9.99 -5.99
N ASN A 56 15.35 11.13 -5.47
CA ASN A 56 14.46 12.21 -5.03
C ASN A 56 13.62 12.75 -6.21
N CYS A 57 14.24 12.93 -7.38
CA CYS A 57 13.54 13.38 -8.58
C CYS A 57 12.51 12.35 -9.06
N PHE A 58 12.79 11.05 -8.91
CA PHE A 58 11.85 9.99 -9.23
C PHE A 58 10.62 10.02 -8.32
N GLU A 59 10.80 10.17 -7.01
CA GLU A 59 9.68 10.34 -6.07
C GLU A 59 8.86 11.58 -6.40
N ALA A 60 9.54 12.72 -6.66
CA ALA A 60 8.89 13.96 -7.07
C ALA A 60 8.10 13.81 -8.39
N LEU A 61 8.63 13.05 -9.35
CA LEU A 61 7.93 12.74 -10.60
C LEU A 61 6.66 11.91 -10.35
N ILE A 62 6.74 10.87 -9.52
CA ILE A 62 5.55 10.07 -9.14
C ILE A 62 4.53 10.96 -8.43
N GLY A 63 4.98 11.85 -7.54
CA GLY A 63 4.11 12.84 -6.88
C GLY A 63 3.44 13.79 -7.87
N ALA A 64 4.16 14.29 -8.87
CA ALA A 64 3.57 15.13 -9.92
C ALA A 64 2.51 14.39 -10.74
N VAL A 65 2.76 13.12 -11.11
CA VAL A 65 1.79 12.26 -11.80
C VAL A 65 0.56 12.00 -10.95
N TYR A 66 0.74 11.78 -9.64
CA TYR A 66 -0.36 11.62 -8.69
C TYR A 66 -1.25 12.88 -8.62
N LEU A 67 -0.64 14.06 -8.52
CA LEU A 67 -1.33 15.33 -8.36
C LEU A 67 -2.04 15.80 -9.64
N GLU A 68 -1.45 15.58 -10.82
CA GLU A 68 -2.06 15.98 -12.10
C GLU A 68 -3.13 14.97 -12.57
N GLY A 69 -2.86 13.68 -12.38
CA GLY A 69 -3.75 12.60 -12.78
C GLY A 69 -4.53 12.03 -11.59
N SER A 70 -4.12 10.84 -11.16
CA SER A 70 -4.79 10.05 -10.14
C SER A 70 -3.84 9.03 -9.50
N LEU A 71 -4.28 8.46 -8.38
CA LEU A 71 -3.59 7.33 -7.75
C LEU A 71 -3.41 6.15 -8.71
N GLU A 72 -4.36 5.94 -9.62
CA GLU A 72 -4.32 4.80 -10.55
C GLU A 72 -3.23 4.97 -11.60
N GLU A 73 -3.05 6.18 -12.14
CA GLU A 73 -1.97 6.47 -13.08
C GLU A 73 -0.59 6.34 -12.40
N ALA A 74 -0.47 6.79 -11.14
CA ALA A 74 0.75 6.61 -10.36
C ALA A 74 1.06 5.12 -10.11
N LYS A 75 0.05 4.30 -9.76
CA LYS A 75 0.20 2.84 -9.60
C LYS A 75 0.65 2.16 -10.88
N GLN A 76 0.05 2.51 -12.02
CA GLN A 76 0.41 1.95 -13.32
C GLN A 76 1.84 2.32 -13.74
N LEU A 77 2.23 3.59 -13.57
CA LEU A 77 3.58 4.04 -13.86
C LEU A 77 4.61 3.31 -12.98
N PHE A 78 4.38 3.24 -11.67
CA PHE A 78 5.27 2.56 -10.75
C PHE A 78 5.38 1.06 -11.05
N GLY A 79 4.25 0.37 -11.26
CA GLY A 79 4.22 -1.06 -11.59
C GLY A 79 4.97 -1.38 -12.89
N ARG A 80 4.81 -0.54 -13.93
CA ARG A 80 5.52 -0.69 -15.21
C ARG A 80 7.04 -0.57 -15.09
N LEU A 81 7.52 0.23 -14.14
CA LEU A 81 8.95 0.46 -13.93
C LEU A 81 9.56 -0.57 -12.99
N LEU A 82 8.78 -1.05 -12.02
CA LEU A 82 9.20 -2.03 -11.04
C LEU A 82 9.52 -3.39 -11.70
N PHE A 83 8.64 -3.88 -12.56
CA PHE A 83 8.81 -5.18 -13.23
C PHE A 83 8.98 -5.02 -14.74
N ASN A 84 10.05 -5.60 -15.29
CA ASN A 84 10.25 -5.60 -16.75
C ASN A 84 9.37 -6.66 -17.43
N ASP A 85 9.11 -7.78 -16.74
CA ASP A 85 8.28 -8.88 -17.21
C ASP A 85 6.79 -8.45 -17.26
N PRO A 86 6.12 -8.51 -18.43
CA PRO A 86 4.69 -8.26 -18.56
C PRO A 86 3.82 -9.08 -17.61
N ASP A 87 4.15 -10.35 -17.37
CA ASP A 87 3.30 -11.26 -16.61
C ASP A 87 3.31 -10.89 -15.12
N LEU A 88 4.48 -10.51 -14.60
CA LEU A 88 4.61 -10.04 -13.22
C LEU A 88 3.91 -8.68 -13.00
N ARG A 89 3.94 -7.80 -14.01
CA ARG A 89 3.25 -6.51 -13.95
C ARG A 89 1.75 -6.68 -13.85
N GLU A 90 1.20 -7.59 -14.65
CA GLU A 90 -0.23 -7.89 -14.66
C GLU A 90 -0.70 -8.31 -13.27
N VAL A 91 0.00 -9.27 -12.66
CA VAL A 91 -0.30 -9.73 -11.29
C VAL A 91 -0.15 -8.61 -10.25
N TRP A 92 0.88 -7.76 -10.38
CA TRP A 92 1.12 -6.67 -9.44
C TRP A 92 0.01 -5.61 -9.46
N LEU A 93 -0.43 -5.22 -10.66
CA LEU A 93 -1.45 -4.20 -10.85
C LEU A 93 -2.85 -4.75 -10.51
N ASN A 94 -3.12 -6.01 -10.86
CA ASN A 94 -4.39 -6.68 -10.63
C ASN A 94 -4.37 -7.53 -9.34
N TYR A 95 -4.10 -6.89 -8.21
CA TYR A 95 -4.06 -7.62 -6.93
C TYR A 95 -5.45 -8.15 -6.54
N PRO A 96 -5.53 -9.38 -5.96
CA PRO A 96 -6.81 -9.95 -5.54
C PRO A 96 -7.39 -9.20 -4.34
N LEU A 97 -8.71 -9.29 -4.18
CA LEU A 97 -9.44 -8.80 -3.01
C LEU A 97 -8.99 -9.49 -1.71
N HIS A 98 -9.35 -8.89 -0.59
CA HIS A 98 -9.03 -9.44 0.73
C HIS A 98 -9.71 -10.82 0.94
N PRO A 99 -9.07 -11.81 1.61
CA PRO A 99 -9.67 -13.13 1.81
C PRO A 99 -11.06 -13.13 2.45
N LEU A 100 -11.31 -12.21 3.39
CA LEU A 100 -12.64 -12.05 4.02
C LEU A 100 -13.72 -11.60 3.02
N GLN A 101 -13.36 -10.78 2.03
CA GLN A 101 -14.27 -10.35 0.97
C GLN A 101 -14.44 -11.44 -0.10
N LEU A 102 -13.39 -12.22 -0.38
CA LEU A 102 -13.49 -13.36 -1.29
C LEU A 102 -14.42 -14.48 -0.77
N GLN A 103 -14.52 -14.64 0.55
CA GLN A 103 -15.47 -15.60 1.15
C GLN A 103 -16.92 -15.20 0.94
N GLU A 104 -17.21 -13.90 0.92
CA GLU A 104 -18.56 -13.35 0.76
C GLU A 104 -18.52 -12.19 -0.25
N PRO A 105 -18.55 -12.44 -1.57
CA PRO A 105 -18.25 -11.42 -2.58
C PRO A 105 -19.15 -10.17 -2.54
N ASN A 106 -20.42 -10.35 -2.17
CA ASN A 106 -21.40 -9.27 -2.16
C ASN A 106 -21.39 -8.51 -0.83
N THR A 107 -21.61 -9.20 0.28
CA THR A 107 -21.67 -8.65 1.64
C THR A 107 -21.63 -9.80 2.66
N ASP A 108 -21.22 -9.51 3.89
CA ASP A 108 -21.24 -10.46 5.01
C ASP A 108 -22.26 -10.09 6.11
N ARG A 109 -23.20 -9.18 5.82
CA ARG A 109 -24.22 -8.69 6.78
C ARG A 109 -25.12 -9.80 7.34
N GLN A 110 -25.35 -10.87 6.59
CA GLN A 110 -26.07 -12.07 7.03
C GLN A 110 -25.44 -12.72 8.27
N LEU A 111 -24.14 -12.51 8.51
CA LEU A 111 -23.45 -13.05 9.68
C LEU A 111 -23.73 -12.27 10.96
N ILE A 112 -24.31 -11.06 10.87
CA ILE A 112 -24.61 -10.21 12.04
C ILE A 112 -25.66 -10.90 12.93
N GLU A 113 -26.69 -11.51 12.33
CA GLU A 113 -27.76 -12.19 13.08
C GLU A 113 -27.22 -13.32 13.97
N THR A 114 -26.16 -14.00 13.51
CA THR A 114 -25.60 -15.19 14.16
C THR A 114 -24.34 -14.89 14.99
N SER A 115 -23.86 -13.65 15.00
CA SER A 115 -22.61 -13.27 15.67
C SER A 115 -22.81 -12.11 16.66
N PRO A 116 -22.77 -12.38 17.98
CA PRO A 116 -22.87 -11.34 19.01
C PRO A 116 -21.79 -10.26 18.89
N VAL A 117 -20.60 -10.63 18.38
CA VAL A 117 -19.50 -9.67 18.18
C VAL A 117 -19.85 -8.68 17.06
N LEU A 118 -20.43 -9.17 15.95
CA LEU A 118 -20.81 -8.30 14.84
C LEU A 118 -21.98 -7.39 15.20
N GLN A 119 -22.93 -7.85 16.03
CA GLN A 119 -24.03 -7.03 16.56
C GLN A 119 -23.50 -5.83 17.37
N LYS A 120 -22.49 -6.05 18.22
CA LYS A 120 -21.85 -4.94 18.93
C LYS A 120 -21.14 -3.98 17.97
N LEU A 121 -20.52 -4.48 16.91
CA LEU A 121 -19.83 -3.64 15.93
C LEU A 121 -20.80 -2.81 15.08
N THR A 122 -22.04 -3.25 14.86
CA THR A 122 -23.04 -2.41 14.20
C THR A 122 -23.41 -1.16 15.00
N GLU A 123 -23.36 -1.21 16.33
CA GLU A 123 -23.52 0.01 17.17
C GLU A 123 -22.37 1.01 16.91
N PHE A 124 -21.15 0.49 16.70
CA PHE A 124 -20.00 1.33 16.37
C PHE A 124 -20.10 1.92 14.96
N GLU A 125 -20.58 1.16 13.97
CA GLU A 125 -20.86 1.68 12.62
C GLU A 125 -21.82 2.88 12.64
N GLU A 126 -22.90 2.77 13.42
CA GLU A 126 -23.87 3.85 13.60
C GLU A 126 -23.23 5.08 14.24
N ALA A 127 -22.40 4.89 15.27
CA ALA A 127 -21.71 5.98 15.96
C ALA A 127 -20.74 6.77 15.04
N ILE A 128 -20.11 6.11 14.07
CA ILE A 128 -19.19 6.76 13.12
C ILE A 128 -19.86 7.17 11.80
N GLY A 129 -21.11 6.76 11.56
CA GLY A 129 -21.84 7.05 10.33
C GLY A 129 -21.32 6.29 9.09
N VAL A 130 -20.59 5.18 9.27
CA VAL A 130 -19.99 4.39 8.19
C VAL A 130 -20.51 2.96 8.25
N ILE A 131 -21.29 2.60 7.24
CA ILE A 131 -21.90 1.27 7.08
C ILE A 131 -20.97 0.39 6.23
N PHE A 132 -20.30 -0.61 6.81
CA PHE A 132 -19.41 -1.49 6.05
C PHE A 132 -20.19 -2.52 5.23
N THR A 133 -19.78 -2.74 3.97
CA THR A 133 -20.27 -3.88 3.18
C THR A 133 -19.80 -5.22 3.75
N HIS A 134 -18.57 -5.25 4.26
CA HIS A 134 -17.94 -6.41 4.88
C HIS A 134 -17.54 -6.10 6.32
N VAL A 135 -18.45 -6.30 7.28
CA VAL A 135 -18.27 -6.02 8.71
C VAL A 135 -17.14 -6.85 9.30
N ARG A 136 -16.77 -7.98 8.71
CA ARG A 136 -15.61 -8.78 9.16
C ARG A 136 -14.28 -8.06 8.99
N LEU A 137 -14.17 -7.10 8.07
CA LEU A 137 -12.97 -6.24 7.97
C LEU A 137 -12.85 -5.36 9.21
N LEU A 138 -13.97 -4.76 9.63
CA LEU A 138 -14.05 -4.00 10.87
C LEU A 138 -13.74 -4.90 12.07
N ALA A 139 -14.37 -6.07 12.16
CA ALA A 139 -14.09 -7.03 13.22
C ALA A 139 -12.61 -7.39 13.29
N ARG A 140 -11.96 -7.63 12.15
CA ARG A 140 -10.52 -7.89 12.08
C ARG A 140 -9.70 -6.71 12.57
N ALA A 141 -10.08 -5.47 12.25
CA ALA A 141 -9.38 -4.26 12.69
C ALA A 141 -9.43 -4.09 14.22
N PHE A 142 -10.49 -4.59 14.86
CA PHE A 142 -10.66 -4.61 16.32
C PHE A 142 -10.04 -5.84 17.01
N THR A 143 -9.56 -6.84 16.25
CA THR A 143 -8.92 -8.03 16.80
C THR A 143 -7.46 -7.75 17.17
N LEU A 144 -7.16 -7.67 18.46
CA LEU A 144 -5.81 -7.46 19.00
C LEU A 144 -4.92 -8.71 18.84
N ARG A 145 -3.60 -8.51 18.92
CA ARG A 145 -2.58 -9.59 18.82
C ARG A 145 -2.71 -10.67 19.89
N THR A 146 -3.35 -10.35 21.02
CA THR A 146 -3.63 -11.31 22.10
C THR A 146 -4.65 -12.38 21.70
N VAL A 147 -5.47 -12.10 20.70
CA VAL A 147 -6.43 -13.05 20.14
C VAL A 147 -5.70 -13.87 19.07
N GLY A 148 -5.68 -15.19 19.27
CA GLY A 148 -5.15 -16.13 18.28
C GLY A 148 -5.99 -16.19 17.01
N PHE A 149 -5.81 -17.26 16.22
CA PHE A 149 -6.61 -17.47 15.03
C PHE A 149 -8.09 -17.72 15.37
N ASN A 150 -8.98 -17.05 14.64
CA ASN A 150 -10.42 -17.31 14.71
C ASN A 150 -11.02 -17.26 13.30
N HIS A 151 -12.11 -18.00 13.08
CA HIS A 151 -12.75 -18.11 11.76
C HIS A 151 -13.46 -16.82 11.31
N LEU A 152 -13.84 -15.96 12.27
CA LEU A 152 -14.53 -14.71 11.96
C LEU A 152 -13.60 -13.69 11.28
N THR A 153 -12.38 -13.53 11.78
CA THR A 153 -11.46 -12.46 11.34
C THR A 153 -10.19 -12.98 10.68
N LEU A 154 -9.91 -14.29 10.76
CA LEU A 154 -8.73 -14.96 10.18
C LEU A 154 -7.39 -14.40 10.70
N GLY A 155 -7.32 -14.04 11.98
CA GLY A 155 -6.16 -13.42 12.63
C GLY A 155 -6.45 -12.00 13.12
N HIS A 156 -5.38 -11.24 13.39
CA HIS A 156 -5.42 -9.94 14.06
C HIS A 156 -5.13 -8.74 13.14
N ASN A 157 -5.22 -7.54 13.71
CA ASN A 157 -5.19 -6.25 13.04
C ASN A 157 -3.80 -5.69 12.70
N GLN A 158 -2.70 -6.29 13.17
CA GLN A 158 -1.33 -5.79 12.94
C GLN A 158 -1.01 -5.38 11.48
N ARG A 159 -1.55 -6.09 10.48
CA ARG A 159 -1.36 -5.70 9.07
C ARG A 159 -2.22 -4.52 8.63
N MET A 160 -3.41 -4.37 9.23
CA MET A 160 -4.28 -3.22 9.04
C MET A 160 -3.71 -1.98 9.73
N GLU A 161 -3.03 -2.13 10.86
CA GLU A 161 -2.24 -1.09 11.52
C GLU A 161 -1.17 -0.54 10.56
N PHE A 162 -0.33 -1.42 10.00
CA PHE A 162 0.69 -1.06 9.01
C PHE A 162 0.14 -0.37 7.75
N LEU A 163 -0.98 -0.88 7.21
CA LEU A 163 -1.65 -0.26 6.07
C LEU A 163 -2.26 1.09 6.44
N GLY A 164 -2.89 1.17 7.61
CA GLY A 164 -3.53 2.38 8.13
C GLY A 164 -2.53 3.51 8.32
N ASP A 165 -1.35 3.22 8.88
CA ASP A 165 -0.23 4.17 8.98
C ASP A 165 0.16 4.74 7.61
N SER A 166 0.30 3.87 6.60
CA SER A 166 0.64 4.30 5.24
C SER A 166 -0.45 5.16 4.59
N ILE A 167 -1.74 4.84 4.80
CA ILE A 167 -2.87 5.62 4.28
C ILE A 167 -2.98 6.97 5.00
N MET A 168 -2.83 7.01 6.32
CA MET A 168 -2.84 8.26 7.10
C MET A 168 -1.68 9.17 6.67
N GLN A 169 -0.48 8.62 6.47
CA GLN A 169 0.66 9.39 5.99
C GLN A 169 0.42 9.97 4.59
N LEU A 170 -0.15 9.18 3.67
CA LEU A 170 -0.52 9.66 2.33
C LEU A 170 -1.51 10.83 2.42
N VAL A 171 -2.64 10.64 3.11
CA VAL A 171 -3.72 11.65 3.22
C VAL A 171 -3.27 12.91 3.95
N ALA A 172 -2.38 12.80 4.94
CA ALA A 172 -1.85 13.97 5.65
C ALA A 172 -0.79 14.74 4.84
N THR A 173 -0.20 14.11 3.83
CA THR A 173 0.83 14.71 2.97
C THR A 173 0.23 15.38 1.74
N GLU A 174 -0.89 14.86 1.22
CA GLU A 174 -1.67 15.44 0.12
C GLU A 174 -2.20 16.84 0.43
#